data_AF-A0A9W6FVK6-F1
#
_entry.id   AF-A0A9W6FVK6-F1
#
_cell.length_a   1.000
_cell.length_b   1.000
_cell.length_c   1.000
_cell.angle_alpha   90.00
_cell.angle_beta   90.00
_cell.angle_gamma   90.00
#
_symmetry.space_group_name_H-M   'P 1'
#
loop_
_entity.id
_entity.type
_entity.pdbx_description
1 polymer ?
#
loop_
_entity_poly.entity_id
_entity_poly.type
_entity_poly.pdbx_seq_one_letter_code
_entity_poly.pdbx_strand_id
1 'polypeptide(L)'
;MEKKNNVSDETFSQRDMLVQQKLERLRIEYGKLHEQKIATDRDRKNLEEQLRILREKAEREYGTSDIEQLKALLEQRRLENDRMVEEYEKHIEGIKQGLAAVEKGETKEV
;
A
#
# COMPACT_ATOMS: atom_id res chain seq x y z
N MET A 1 74.33 26.25 -16.03
CA MET A 1 73.00 26.33 -16.70
C MET A 1 72.29 24.99 -16.48
N GLU A 2 70.96 24.90 -16.69
CA GLU A 2 70.10 23.71 -16.49
C GLU A 2 69.50 23.50 -15.07
N LYS A 3 68.51 24.33 -14.68
CA LYS A 3 67.48 23.94 -13.69
C LYS A 3 66.11 24.58 -13.95
N LYS A 4 65.76 24.92 -15.20
CA LYS A 4 64.48 25.58 -15.52
C LYS A 4 63.45 24.71 -16.24
N ASN A 5 63.79 23.50 -16.70
CA ASN A 5 62.88 22.66 -17.50
C ASN A 5 62.16 21.54 -16.72
N ASN A 6 62.52 21.25 -15.45
CA ASN A 6 61.93 20.12 -14.71
C ASN A 6 60.64 20.48 -13.93
N VAL A 7 60.46 21.75 -13.57
CA VAL A 7 59.37 22.19 -12.68
C VAL A 7 58.02 22.30 -13.43
N SER A 8 58.05 22.61 -14.72
CA SER A 8 56.86 22.74 -15.57
C SER A 8 56.22 21.39 -15.93
N ASP A 9 57.03 20.34 -16.07
CA ASP A 9 56.56 19.00 -16.43
C ASP A 9 55.96 18.26 -15.22
N GLU A 10 56.56 18.42 -14.04
CA GLU A 10 56.04 17.90 -12.77
C GLU A 10 54.71 18.55 -12.36
N THR A 11 54.53 19.85 -12.60
CA THR A 11 53.27 20.56 -12.29
C THR A 11 52.14 20.20 -13.24
N PHE A 12 52.44 19.95 -14.52
CA PHE A 12 51.46 19.45 -15.49
C PHE A 12 51.02 18.02 -15.13
N SER A 13 51.97 17.14 -14.81
CA SER A 13 51.70 15.77 -14.37
C SER A 13 50.87 15.71 -13.07
N GLN A 14 51.15 16.57 -12.10
CA GLN A 14 50.37 16.66 -10.86
C GLN A 14 48.94 17.13 -11.11
N ARG A 15 48.73 18.10 -12.00
CA ARG A 15 47.40 18.55 -12.39
C ARG A 15 46.61 17.44 -13.06
N ASP A 16 47.23 16.69 -13.96
CA ASP A 16 46.58 15.58 -14.66
C ASP A 16 46.20 14.45 -13.69
N MET A 17 47.07 14.12 -12.72
CA MET A 17 46.75 13.16 -11.66
C MET A 17 45.55 13.62 -10.81
N LEU A 18 45.47 14.90 -10.44
CA LEU A 18 44.34 15.44 -9.67
C LEU A 18 43.02 15.39 -10.48
N VAL A 19 43.10 15.68 -11.78
CA VAL A 19 41.94 15.59 -12.68
C VAL A 19 41.48 14.13 -12.81
N GLN A 20 42.39 13.18 -12.98
CA GLN A 20 42.07 11.76 -13.05
C GLN A 20 41.43 11.26 -11.75
N GLN A 21 41.98 11.61 -10.58
CA GLN A 21 41.38 11.25 -9.29
C GLN A 21 39.97 11.83 -9.13
N LYS A 22 39.74 13.07 -9.57
CA LYS A 22 38.42 13.69 -9.52
C LYS A 22 37.44 13.02 -10.48
N LEU A 23 37.88 12.67 -11.69
CA LEU A 23 37.06 11.94 -12.67
C LEU A 23 36.65 10.57 -12.14
N GLU A 24 37.57 9.82 -11.55
CA GLU A 24 37.26 8.51 -10.98
C GLU A 24 36.27 8.62 -9.81
N ARG A 25 36.42 9.63 -8.95
CA ARG A 25 35.43 9.88 -7.88
C ARG A 25 34.04 10.17 -8.46
N LEU A 26 33.94 11.06 -9.44
CA LEU A 26 32.66 11.40 -10.08
C LEU A 26 32.04 10.19 -10.78
N ARG A 27 32.86 9.34 -11.41
CA ARG A 27 32.39 8.11 -12.05
C ARG A 27 31.79 7.14 -11.03
N ILE A 28 32.44 6.97 -9.89
CA ILE A 28 31.93 6.12 -8.80
C ILE A 28 30.63 6.69 -8.23
N GLU A 29 30.57 8.00 -7.99
CA GLU A 29 29.36 8.67 -7.50
C GLU A 29 28.20 8.52 -8.48
N TYR A 30 28.46 8.73 -9.78
CA TYR A 30 27.47 8.51 -10.83
C TYR A 30 26.98 7.06 -10.86
N GLY A 31 27.89 6.09 -10.74
CA GLY A 31 27.54 4.67 -10.67
C GLY A 31 26.57 4.37 -9.54
N LYS A 32 26.85 4.87 -8.33
CA LYS A 32 25.97 4.72 -7.15
C LYS A 32 24.61 5.37 -7.37
N LEU A 33 24.57 6.58 -7.90
CA LEU A 33 23.31 7.29 -8.19
C LEU A 33 22.49 6.56 -9.25
N HIS A 34 23.15 5.99 -10.26
CA HIS A 34 22.48 5.21 -11.30
C HIS A 34 21.85 3.93 -10.74
N GLU A 35 22.57 3.20 -9.90
CA GLU A 35 22.06 2.02 -9.19
C GLU A 35 20.86 2.37 -8.30
N GLN A 36 20.96 3.45 -7.52
CA GLN A 36 19.88 3.95 -6.68
C GLN A 36 18.65 4.29 -7.52
N LYS A 37 18.83 5.00 -8.64
CA LYS A 37 17.74 5.32 -9.57
C LYS A 37 17.03 4.06 -10.06
N ILE A 38 17.79 3.05 -10.48
CA ILE A 38 17.22 1.78 -10.97
C ILE A 38 16.42 1.09 -9.86
N ALA A 39 16.94 1.06 -8.63
CA ALA A 39 16.25 0.47 -7.49
C ALA A 39 14.93 1.21 -7.21
N THR A 40 14.95 2.54 -7.12
CA THR A 40 13.76 3.35 -6.90
C THR A 40 12.74 3.21 -8.04
N ASP A 41 13.19 3.16 -9.30
CA ASP A 41 12.30 2.96 -10.44
C ASP A 41 11.63 1.58 -10.42
N ARG A 42 12.35 0.54 -9.95
CA ARG A 42 11.79 -0.80 -9.75
C ARG A 42 10.74 -0.79 -8.64
N ASP A 43 11.05 -0.18 -7.51
CA ASP A 43 10.14 -0.10 -6.36
C ASP A 43 8.88 0.69 -6.71
N ARG A 44 9.02 1.81 -7.42
CA ARG A 44 7.89 2.60 -7.93
C ARG A 44 6.97 1.75 -8.81
N LYS A 45 7.53 1.02 -9.78
CA LYS A 45 6.73 0.14 -10.66
C LYS A 45 6.00 -0.95 -9.87
N ASN A 46 6.66 -1.53 -8.86
CA ASN A 46 6.03 -2.54 -8.01
C ASN A 46 4.86 -1.97 -7.19
N LEU A 47 5.04 -0.78 -6.60
CA LEU A 47 3.98 -0.10 -5.85
C LEU A 47 2.81 0.32 -6.75
N GLU A 48 3.09 0.80 -7.96
CA GLU A 48 2.06 1.13 -8.96
C GLU A 48 1.22 -0.10 -9.33
N GLU A 49 1.86 -1.25 -9.52
CA GLU A 49 1.17 -2.49 -9.83
C GLU A 49 0.33 -3.00 -8.65
N GLN A 50 0.85 -2.94 -7.43
CA GLN A 50 0.09 -3.29 -6.22
C GLN A 50 -1.14 -2.39 -6.06
N LEU A 51 -0.98 -1.09 -6.31
CA LEU A 51 -2.08 -0.13 -6.26
C LEU A 51 -3.14 -0.45 -7.31
N ARG A 52 -2.74 -0.78 -8.54
CA ARG A 52 -3.65 -1.19 -9.61
C ARG A 52 -4.45 -2.43 -9.21
N ILE A 53 -3.79 -3.47 -8.72
CA ILE A 53 -4.44 -4.71 -8.27
C ILE A 53 -5.44 -4.44 -7.14
N LEU A 54 -5.08 -3.61 -6.16
CA LEU A 54 -5.97 -3.23 -5.06
C LEU A 54 -7.21 -2.48 -5.55
N ARG A 55 -7.05 -1.55 -6.49
CA ARG A 55 -8.18 -0.82 -7.09
C ARG A 55 -9.10 -1.73 -7.87
N GLU A 56 -8.55 -2.62 -8.70
CA GLU A 56 -9.35 -3.59 -9.46
C GLU A 56 -10.11 -4.56 -8.53
N LYS A 57 -9.48 -4.98 -7.43
CA LYS A 57 -10.16 -5.78 -6.41
C LYS A 57 -11.30 -5.01 -5.77
N ALA A 58 -11.07 -3.75 -5.39
CA ALA A 58 -12.10 -2.91 -4.77
C ALA A 58 -13.27 -2.65 -5.72
N GLU A 59 -13.00 -2.34 -6.99
CA GLU A 59 -14.03 -2.17 -8.03
C GLU A 59 -14.82 -3.45 -8.28
N ARG A 60 -14.17 -4.62 -8.26
CA ARG A 60 -14.85 -5.91 -8.44
C ARG A 60 -15.73 -6.29 -7.25
N GLU A 61 -15.25 -6.11 -6.03
CA GLU A 61 -15.94 -6.55 -4.81
C GLU A 61 -17.00 -5.54 -4.36
N TYR A 62 -16.72 -4.25 -4.50
CA TYR A 62 -17.53 -3.17 -3.93
C TYR A 62 -18.08 -2.20 -4.99
N GLY A 63 -17.74 -2.37 -6.26
CA GLY A 63 -18.18 -1.49 -7.35
C GLY A 63 -17.40 -0.18 -7.47
N THR A 64 -16.48 0.09 -6.54
CA THR A 64 -15.71 1.34 -6.50
C THR A 64 -14.35 1.13 -5.82
N SER A 65 -13.34 1.88 -6.27
CA SER A 65 -12.03 1.97 -5.62
C SER A 65 -11.82 3.28 -4.86
N ASP A 66 -12.85 4.14 -4.81
CA ASP A 66 -12.83 5.40 -4.07
C ASP A 66 -12.99 5.14 -2.57
N ILE A 67 -12.04 5.64 -1.77
CA ILE A 67 -11.98 5.40 -0.32
C ILE A 67 -13.20 5.96 0.40
N GLU A 68 -13.69 7.14 0.02
CA GLU A 68 -14.84 7.76 0.68
C GLU A 68 -16.13 7.04 0.31
N GLN A 69 -16.26 6.56 -0.93
CA GLN A 69 -17.38 5.71 -1.33
C GLN A 69 -17.35 4.35 -0.62
N LEU A 70 -16.17 3.73 -0.45
CA LEU A 70 -16.02 2.49 0.30
C LEU A 70 -16.41 2.65 1.78
N LYS A 71 -16.06 3.78 2.40
CA LYS A 71 -16.48 4.12 3.77
C LYS A 71 -18.00 4.29 3.85
N ALA A 72 -18.60 5.01 2.91
CA ALA A 72 -20.05 5.18 2.86
C ALA A 72 -20.78 3.84 2.69
N LEU A 73 -20.26 2.96 1.81
CA LEU A 73 -20.79 1.62 1.62
C LEU A 73 -20.68 0.79 2.91
N LEU A 74 -19.56 0.87 3.62
CA LEU A 74 -19.38 0.17 4.90
C LEU A 74 -20.41 0.60 5.95
N GLU A 75 -20.63 1.91 6.11
CA GLU A 75 -21.62 2.43 7.05
C GLU A 75 -23.05 2.05 6.65
N GLN A 76 -23.38 2.09 5.35
CA GLN A 76 -24.67 1.61 4.86
C GLN A 76 -24.87 0.12 5.21
N ARG A 77 -23.87 -0.72 4.96
CA ARG A 77 -23.95 -2.16 5.28
C ARG A 77 -24.10 -2.43 6.77
N ARG A 78 -23.45 -1.63 7.63
CA ARG A 78 -23.63 -1.71 9.09
C ARG A 78 -25.06 -1.43 9.49
N LEU A 79 -25.64 -0.34 8.99
CA LEU A 79 -27.04 0.01 9.28
C LEU A 79 -28.03 -1.04 8.75
N GLU A 80 -27.77 -1.60 7.57
CA GLU A 80 -28.57 -2.71 7.03
C GLU A 80 -28.49 -3.95 7.94
N ASN A 81 -27.28 -4.31 8.39
CA ASN A 81 -27.09 -5.44 9.29
C ASN A 81 -27.79 -5.23 10.63
N ASP A 82 -27.67 -4.04 11.23
CA ASP A 82 -28.31 -3.74 12.51
C ASP A 82 -29.84 -3.90 12.40
N ARG A 83 -30.44 -3.40 11.31
CA ARG A 83 -31.87 -3.60 11.03
C ARG A 83 -32.23 -5.07 10.87
N MET A 84 -31.45 -5.82 10.10
CA MET A 84 -31.68 -7.26 9.91
C MET A 84 -31.60 -8.00 11.24
N VAL A 85 -30.63 -7.67 12.10
CA VAL A 85 -30.48 -8.27 13.42
C VAL A 85 -31.72 -7.99 14.27
N GLU A 86 -32.17 -6.75 14.35
CA GLU A 86 -33.40 -6.41 15.09
C GLU A 86 -34.64 -7.16 14.57
N GLU A 87 -34.77 -7.30 13.25
CA GLU A 87 -35.86 -8.06 12.64
C GLU A 87 -35.78 -9.55 13.00
N TYR A 88 -34.58 -10.14 12.95
CA TYR A 88 -34.36 -11.52 13.36
C TYR A 88 -34.63 -11.74 14.84
N GLU A 89 -34.22 -10.82 15.71
CA GLU A 89 -34.50 -10.89 17.15
C GLU A 89 -36.01 -10.90 17.42
N LYS A 90 -36.76 -10.00 16.78
CA LYS A 90 -38.23 -9.97 16.89
C LYS A 90 -38.85 -11.27 16.38
N HIS A 91 -38.35 -11.81 15.27
CA HIS A 91 -38.86 -13.05 14.71
C HIS A 91 -38.64 -14.23 15.66
N ILE A 92 -37.42 -14.35 16.23
CA ILE A 92 -37.08 -15.38 17.21
C ILE A 92 -37.96 -15.25 18.46
N GLU A 93 -38.16 -14.04 18.96
CA GLU A 93 -39.02 -13.81 20.12
C GLU A 93 -40.48 -14.22 19.84
N GLY A 94 -41.01 -13.90 18.65
CA GLY A 94 -42.33 -14.37 18.22
C GLY A 94 -42.43 -15.90 18.17
N ILE A 95 -41.40 -16.59 17.66
CA ILE A 95 -41.34 -18.06 17.64
C ILE A 95 -41.35 -18.62 19.06
N LYS A 96 -40.53 -18.05 19.96
CA LYS A 96 -40.48 -18.47 21.37
C LYS A 96 -41.83 -18.31 22.06
N GLN A 97 -42.51 -17.19 21.83
CA GLN A 97 -43.84 -16.93 22.37
C GLN A 97 -44.87 -17.92 21.82
N GLY A 98 -44.82 -18.20 20.51
CA GLY A 98 -45.66 -19.22 19.87
C GLY A 98 -45.45 -20.61 20.46
N LEU A 99 -44.19 -21.04 20.61
CA LEU A 99 -43.84 -22.32 21.24
C LEU A 99 -44.34 -22.39 22.70
N ALA A 100 -44.09 -21.35 23.50
CA ALA A 100 -44.56 -21.30 24.88
C ALA A 100 -46.09 -21.33 25.01
N ALA A 101 -46.83 -20.80 24.02
CA ALA A 101 -48.28 -20.86 23.98
C ALA A 101 -48.78 -22.28 23.67
N VAL A 102 -48.11 -22.99 22.76
CA VAL A 102 -48.42 -24.40 22.44
C VAL A 102 -48.13 -25.29 23.65
N GLU A 103 -46.95 -25.16 24.28
CA GLU A 103 -46.58 -25.94 25.46
C GLU A 103 -47.54 -25.72 26.65
N LYS A 104 -48.00 -24.47 26.86
CA LYS A 104 -49.01 -24.15 27.89
C LYS A 104 -50.42 -24.61 27.54
N GLY A 105 -50.73 -24.74 26.25
CA GLY A 105 -51.97 -25.33 25.77
C GLY A 105 -52.03 -26.83 26.04
N GLU A 106 -50.94 -27.53 25.75
CA GLU A 106 -50.79 -28.97 26.00
C GLU A 106 -50.80 -29.33 27.50
N THR A 107 -50.33 -28.43 28.38
CA THR A 107 -50.35 -28.68 29.84
C THR A 107 -51.71 -28.44 30.51
N LYS A 108 -52.72 -27.90 29.80
CA LYS A 108 -54.07 -27.65 30.35
C LYS A 108 -55.10 -28.74 30.05
N GLU A 109 -54.75 -29.75 29.24
CA GLU A 109 -55.65 -30.87 28.89
C GLU A 109 -55.48 -32.13 29.77
N VAL A 110 -55.03 -31.99 31.03
CA VAL A 110 -54.96 -33.10 32.00
C VAL A 110 -55.80 -32.82 33.24
#